data_AF-A0A352XWP5-F1
#
_entry.id   AF-A0A352XWP5-F1
#
_cell.length_a   1.000
_cell.length_b   1.000
_cell.length_c   1.000
_cell.angle_alpha   90.00
_cell.angle_beta   90.00
_cell.angle_gamma   90.00
#
_symmetry.space_group_name_H-M   'P 1'
#
loop_
_entity.id
_entity.type
_entity.pdbx_description
1 polymer ?
#
loop_
_entity_poly.entity_id
_entity_poly.type
_entity_poly.pdbx_seq_one_letter_code
_entity_poly.pdbx_strand_id
1 'polypeptide(L)'
;LKALTPAEIIVVDRSPEALELTRKWGADHTVVVDGSQVARVKDITDGQGAEAVIDFVGEGGAIEDGIGMLRPAGSYYVIGYGGKLNIPMIDIISTEINFIGNIVGTYNDLAELMTLTAQGKVILHTVTYPLDATLDAIHALDSGKLRGRGILIP
;
A
#
# COMPACT_ATOMS: atom_id res chain seq x y z
N LEU A 1 -8.21 5.36 3.41
CA LEU A 1 -7.48 6.65 3.41
C LEU A 1 -8.38 7.81 3.00
N LYS A 2 -8.93 7.86 1.78
CA LYS A 2 -9.77 8.99 1.33
C LYS A 2 -10.99 9.30 2.21
N ALA A 3 -11.57 8.27 2.82
CA ALA A 3 -12.69 8.43 3.76
C ALA A 3 -12.30 8.97 5.16
N LEU A 4 -11.01 8.98 5.49
CA LEU A 4 -10.49 9.28 6.83
C LEU A 4 -9.61 10.53 6.88
N THR A 5 -9.04 10.95 5.75
CA THR A 5 -8.08 12.05 5.71
C THR A 5 -8.33 12.95 4.49
N PRO A 6 -7.94 14.24 4.56
CA PRO A 6 -7.89 15.12 3.40
C PRO A 6 -6.57 15.00 2.62
N ALA A 7 -5.73 14.01 2.94
CA ALA A 7 -4.41 13.88 2.33
C ALA A 7 -4.52 13.63 0.82
N GLU A 8 -3.53 14.12 0.09
CA GLU A 8 -3.29 13.74 -1.29
C GLU A 8 -2.70 12.33 -1.34
N ILE A 9 -3.29 11.44 -2.13
CA ILE A 9 -2.97 10.01 -2.15
C ILE A 9 -2.29 9.65 -3.47
N ILE A 10 -1.03 9.24 -3.37
CA ILE A 10 -0.25 8.68 -4.48
C ILE A 10 -0.19 7.16 -4.30
N VAL A 11 -0.66 6.39 -5.28
CA VAL A 11 -0.56 4.93 -5.27
C VAL A 11 0.55 4.48 -6.22
N VAL A 12 1.45 3.64 -5.72
CA VAL A 12 2.55 3.06 -6.50
C VAL A 12 2.34 1.54 -6.60
N ASP A 13 2.34 1.00 -7.81
CA ASP A 13 2.19 -0.45 -8.05
C ASP A 13 2.86 -0.86 -9.38
N ARG A 14 3.29 -2.12 -9.48
CA ARG A 14 3.82 -2.70 -10.72
C ARG A 14 2.73 -3.05 -11.74
N SER A 15 1.48 -3.18 -11.30
CA SER A 15 0.34 -3.62 -12.11
C SER A 15 -0.48 -2.41 -12.58
N PRO A 16 -0.46 -2.09 -13.88
CA PRO A 16 -1.30 -1.01 -14.43
C PRO A 16 -2.79 -1.23 -14.15
N GLU A 17 -3.26 -2.48 -14.18
CA GLU A 17 -4.65 -2.83 -13.87
C GLU A 17 -5.03 -2.52 -12.42
N ALA A 18 -4.09 -2.72 -11.47
CA ALA A 18 -4.32 -2.38 -10.07
C ALA A 18 -4.41 -0.86 -9.88
N LEU A 19 -3.55 -0.09 -10.58
CA LEU A 19 -3.58 1.36 -10.56
C LEU A 19 -4.89 1.93 -11.12
N GLU A 20 -5.41 1.37 -12.21
CA GLU A 20 -6.70 1.81 -12.76
C GLU A 20 -7.87 1.56 -11.79
N LEU A 21 -7.78 0.53 -10.95
CA LEU A 21 -8.75 0.28 -9.90
C LEU A 21 -8.66 1.33 -8.79
N THR A 22 -7.45 1.73 -8.39
CA THR A 22 -7.27 2.71 -7.29
C THR A 22 -7.73 4.12 -7.66
N ARG A 23 -7.64 4.51 -8.95
CA ARG A 23 -8.26 5.76 -9.43
C ARG A 23 -9.76 5.82 -9.10
N LYS A 24 -10.48 4.70 -9.27
CA LYS A 24 -11.92 4.61 -8.96
C LYS A 24 -12.21 4.68 -7.45
N TRP A 25 -11.21 4.39 -6.63
CA TRP A 25 -11.30 4.48 -5.16
C TRP A 25 -10.86 5.83 -4.59
N GLY A 26 -10.44 6.76 -5.45
CA GLY A 26 -10.06 8.11 -5.06
C GLY A 26 -8.57 8.29 -4.76
N ALA A 27 -7.69 7.48 -5.39
CA ALA A 27 -6.29 7.86 -5.53
C ALA A 27 -6.20 9.15 -6.36
N ASP A 28 -5.48 10.15 -5.85
CA ASP A 28 -5.28 11.43 -6.54
C ASP A 28 -4.24 11.26 -7.66
N HIS A 29 -3.21 10.44 -7.42
CA HIS A 29 -2.19 10.07 -8.41
C HIS A 29 -1.90 8.57 -8.40
N THR A 30 -1.44 8.07 -9.54
CA THR A 30 -0.99 6.68 -9.70
C THR A 30 0.35 6.64 -10.43
N VAL A 31 1.30 5.86 -9.92
CA VAL A 31 2.65 5.72 -10.48
C VAL A 31 2.95 4.25 -10.72
N VAL A 32 3.28 3.88 -11.95
CA VAL A 32 3.74 2.53 -12.27
C VAL A 32 5.19 2.34 -11.88
N VAL A 33 5.51 1.18 -11.30
CA VAL A 33 6.90 0.76 -11.03
C VAL A 33 7.56 0.35 -12.35
N ASP A 34 8.41 1.23 -12.87
CA ASP A 34 9.15 1.05 -14.12
C ASP A 34 10.63 1.48 -14.04
N GLY A 35 11.13 1.71 -12.82
CA GLY A 35 12.46 2.25 -12.53
C GLY A 35 12.49 3.76 -12.32
N SER A 36 11.41 4.48 -12.65
CA SER A 36 11.30 5.94 -12.46
C SER A 36 10.37 6.37 -11.32
N GLN A 37 9.76 5.41 -10.62
CA GLN A 37 8.71 5.65 -9.62
C GLN A 37 9.12 6.64 -8.52
N VAL A 38 10.34 6.54 -7.99
CA VAL A 38 10.83 7.46 -6.94
C VAL A 38 10.90 8.89 -7.47
N ALA A 39 11.45 9.08 -8.67
CA ALA A 39 11.57 10.39 -9.28
C ALA A 39 10.18 11.01 -9.57
N ARG A 40 9.23 10.21 -10.05
CA ARG A 40 7.85 10.65 -10.29
C ARG A 40 7.12 11.06 -9.01
N VAL A 41 7.27 10.29 -7.93
CA VAL A 41 6.69 10.66 -6.63
C VAL A 41 7.30 11.97 -6.12
N LYS A 42 8.61 12.17 -6.29
CA LYS A 42 9.25 13.44 -5.97
C LYS A 42 8.72 14.59 -6.83
N ASP A 43 8.55 14.39 -8.13
CA ASP A 43 7.99 15.41 -9.04
C ASP A 43 6.57 15.83 -8.62
N ILE A 44 5.70 14.86 -8.29
CA ILE A 44 4.34 15.12 -7.78
C ILE A 44 4.36 15.91 -6.45
N THR A 45 5.41 15.73 -5.65
CA THR A 45 5.54 16.34 -4.31
C THR A 45 6.51 17.54 -4.30
N ASP A 46 6.71 18.21 -5.44
CA ASP A 46 7.59 19.38 -5.58
C ASP A 46 9.03 19.14 -5.09
N GLY A 47 9.52 17.91 -5.26
CA GLY A 47 10.84 17.45 -4.85
C GLY A 47 10.95 17.08 -3.37
N GLN A 48 9.90 17.26 -2.56
CA GLN A 48 9.95 17.05 -1.12
C GLN A 48 9.89 15.57 -0.74
N GLY A 49 9.12 14.77 -1.46
CA GLY A 49 8.76 13.40 -1.06
C GLY A 49 7.47 13.33 -0.24
N ALA A 50 6.99 12.12 0.01
CA ALA A 50 5.77 11.86 0.75
C ALA A 50 5.98 12.04 2.26
N GLU A 51 4.99 12.58 2.96
CA GLU A 51 5.02 12.71 4.43
C GLU A 51 4.93 11.37 5.15
N ALA A 52 4.14 10.46 4.58
CA ALA A 52 3.96 9.11 5.05
C ALA A 52 4.02 8.15 3.88
N VAL A 53 4.80 7.09 4.02
CA VAL A 53 4.81 5.95 3.09
C VAL A 53 4.18 4.77 3.80
N ILE A 54 3.18 4.14 3.18
CA ILE A 54 2.44 3.01 3.72
C ILE A 54 2.72 1.80 2.83
N ASP A 55 3.66 0.97 3.26
CA ASP A 55 4.15 -0.15 2.46
C ASP A 55 3.38 -1.44 2.74
N PHE A 56 2.55 -1.84 1.78
CA PHE A 56 1.79 -3.09 1.79
C PHE A 56 2.52 -4.27 1.13
N VAL A 57 3.75 -4.07 0.64
CA VAL A 57 4.56 -5.08 -0.06
C VAL A 57 5.67 -5.59 0.86
N GLY A 58 6.55 -4.72 1.37
CA GLY A 58 7.59 -5.08 2.34
C GLY A 58 8.70 -5.99 1.82
N GLU A 59 8.89 -6.08 0.51
CA GLU A 59 9.93 -6.89 -0.15
C GLU A 59 10.25 -6.41 -1.58
N GLY A 60 11.23 -7.04 -2.22
CA GLY A 60 11.44 -6.90 -3.68
C GLY A 60 11.84 -5.51 -4.17
N GLY A 61 12.50 -4.69 -3.35
CA GLY A 61 12.89 -3.31 -3.67
C GLY A 61 11.90 -2.25 -3.22
N ALA A 62 10.70 -2.64 -2.76
CA ALA A 62 9.67 -1.70 -2.30
C ALA A 62 10.14 -0.87 -1.08
N ILE A 63 10.99 -1.46 -0.24
CA ILE A 63 11.54 -0.80 0.97
C ILE A 63 12.46 0.35 0.56
N GLU A 64 13.42 0.07 -0.32
CA GLU A 64 14.38 1.05 -0.82
C GLU A 64 13.68 2.17 -1.60
N ASP A 65 12.72 1.81 -2.45
CA ASP A 65 11.90 2.77 -3.19
C ASP A 65 11.10 3.66 -2.24
N GLY A 66 10.41 3.07 -1.26
CA GLY A 66 9.60 3.82 -0.31
C GLY A 66 10.42 4.74 0.58
N ILE A 67 11.62 4.33 1.01
CA ILE A 67 12.58 5.23 1.70
C ILE A 67 12.99 6.37 0.76
N GLY A 68 13.31 6.06 -0.51
CA GLY A 68 13.66 7.05 -1.51
C GLY A 68 12.54 8.06 -1.82
N MET A 69 11.29 7.66 -1.62
CA MET A 69 10.09 8.48 -1.78
C MET A 69 9.74 9.32 -0.54
N LEU A 70 10.33 9.03 0.63
CA LEU A 70 9.99 9.67 1.89
C LEU A 70 10.66 11.04 2.04
N ARG A 71 9.92 12.03 2.55
CA ARG A 71 10.49 13.35 2.88
C ARG A 71 11.28 13.32 4.19
N PRO A 72 12.17 14.30 4.44
CA PRO A 72 12.73 14.53 5.77
C PRO A 72 11.64 14.73 6.82
N ALA A 73 11.85 14.16 8.01
CA ALA A 73 10.89 14.02 9.11
C ALA A 73 9.63 13.19 8.79
N GLY A 74 9.64 12.43 7.68
CA GLY A 74 8.55 11.56 7.28
C GLY A 74 8.49 10.24 8.08
N SER A 75 7.38 9.53 7.92
CA SER A 75 7.16 8.21 8.54
C SER A 75 6.95 7.10 7.51
N TYR A 76 7.76 6.05 7.61
CA TYR A 76 7.60 4.81 6.86
C TYR A 76 6.83 3.80 7.70
N TYR A 77 5.63 3.42 7.28
CA TYR A 77 4.82 2.38 7.89
C TYR A 77 5.05 1.04 7.18
N VAL A 78 5.48 0.04 7.94
CA VAL A 78 5.72 -1.33 7.46
C VAL A 78 4.48 -2.17 7.76
N ILE A 79 3.75 -2.58 6.71
CA ILE A 79 2.57 -3.45 6.78
C ILE A 79 2.85 -4.78 6.07
N GLY A 80 3.40 -4.71 4.86
CA GLY A 80 3.92 -5.86 4.13
C GLY A 80 5.21 -6.40 4.77
N TYR A 81 5.54 -7.66 4.49
CA TYR A 81 6.71 -8.31 5.04
C TYR A 81 7.26 -9.38 4.09
N GLY A 82 8.55 -9.65 4.19
CA GLY A 82 9.28 -10.62 3.36
C GLY A 82 10.75 -10.20 3.16
N GLY A 83 11.00 -8.89 3.17
CA GLY A 83 12.32 -8.28 3.08
C GLY A 83 12.98 -7.96 4.42
N LYS A 84 14.02 -7.11 4.35
CA LYS A 84 14.76 -6.61 5.50
C LYS A 84 14.94 -5.11 5.37
N LEU A 85 14.75 -4.39 6.47
CA LEU A 85 15.11 -2.97 6.54
C LEU A 85 16.61 -2.85 6.80
N ASN A 86 17.36 -2.35 5.82
CA ASN A 86 18.80 -2.12 5.92
C ASN A 86 19.13 -0.71 5.44
N ILE A 87 19.24 0.22 6.39
CA ILE A 87 19.49 1.64 6.13
C ILE A 87 20.67 2.13 7.00
N PRO A 88 21.60 2.92 6.45
CA PRO A 88 22.64 3.57 7.24
C PRO A 88 22.03 4.46 8.34
N MET A 89 22.50 4.32 9.57
CA MET A 89 22.00 5.13 10.70
C MET A 89 22.17 6.64 10.48
N ILE A 90 23.20 7.04 9.70
CA ILE A 90 23.40 8.45 9.34
C ILE A 90 22.25 9.01 8.51
N ASP A 91 21.65 8.21 7.62
CA ASP A 91 20.52 8.62 6.80
C ASP A 91 19.28 8.80 7.67
N ILE A 92 19.08 7.92 8.66
CA ILE A 92 17.98 8.04 9.64
C ILE A 92 18.10 9.36 10.41
N ILE A 93 19.26 9.65 11.02
CA ILE A 93 19.39 10.82 11.88
C ILE A 93 19.48 12.13 11.10
N SER A 94 20.05 12.12 9.89
CA SER A 94 20.21 13.35 9.08
C SER A 94 18.91 13.77 8.40
N THR A 95 18.00 12.83 8.16
CA THR A 95 16.67 13.09 7.59
C THR A 95 15.55 13.01 8.62
N GLU A 96 15.85 12.65 9.87
CA GLU A 96 14.88 12.53 10.98
C GLU A 96 13.66 11.63 10.67
N ILE A 97 13.85 10.60 9.83
CA ILE A 97 12.76 9.71 9.41
C ILE A 97 12.44 8.63 10.45
N ASN A 98 11.20 8.15 10.43
CA ASN A 98 10.68 7.14 11.35
C ASN A 98 10.33 5.84 10.61
N PHE A 99 10.52 4.70 11.28
CA PHE A 99 10.04 3.39 10.82
C PHE A 99 9.06 2.83 11.85
N ILE A 100 7.85 2.50 11.41
CA ILE A 100 6.72 2.13 12.27
C ILE A 100 6.16 0.80 11.80
N GLY A 101 6.29 -0.25 12.62
CA GLY A 101 5.65 -1.53 12.35
C GLY A 101 4.15 -1.46 12.64
N ASN A 102 3.33 -2.00 11.72
CA ASN A 102 1.89 -2.10 11.91
C ASN A 102 1.41 -3.52 11.56
N ILE A 103 0.70 -4.15 12.51
CA ILE A 103 0.10 -5.46 12.31
C ILE A 103 -1.38 -5.40 12.69
N VAL A 104 -2.23 -5.65 11.69
CA VAL A 104 -3.69 -5.69 11.83
C VAL A 104 -4.25 -4.36 12.39
N GLY A 105 -4.68 -4.35 13.64
CA GLY A 105 -5.45 -3.29 14.25
C GLY A 105 -6.15 -3.79 15.51
N THR A 106 -6.67 -2.85 16.30
CA THR A 106 -7.48 -3.11 17.48
C THR A 106 -8.91 -3.49 17.11
N TYR A 107 -9.70 -3.94 18.10
CA TYR A 107 -11.13 -4.17 17.91
C TYR A 107 -11.88 -2.89 17.50
N ASN A 108 -11.47 -1.73 18.04
CA ASN A 108 -12.09 -0.46 17.69
C ASN A 108 -11.83 -0.11 16.23
N ASP A 109 -10.61 -0.32 15.72
CA ASP A 109 -10.28 -0.12 14.31
C ASP A 109 -11.17 -0.98 13.40
N LEU A 110 -11.42 -2.24 13.78
CA LEU A 110 -12.36 -3.10 13.08
C LEU A 110 -13.79 -2.55 13.11
N ALA A 111 -14.30 -2.14 14.27
CA ALA A 111 -15.65 -1.60 14.40
C ALA A 111 -15.85 -0.32 13.57
N GLU A 112 -14.84 0.55 13.55
CA GLU A 112 -14.81 1.77 12.73
C GLU A 112 -14.78 1.43 11.23
N LEU A 113 -13.97 0.45 10.81
CA LEU A 113 -13.94 -0.03 9.43
C LEU A 113 -15.29 -0.62 8.99
N MET A 114 -15.95 -1.39 9.86
CA MET A 114 -17.29 -1.91 9.58
C MET A 114 -18.32 -0.78 9.42
N THR A 115 -18.18 0.29 10.21
CA THR A 115 -19.03 1.49 10.10
C THR A 115 -18.82 2.19 8.75
N LEU A 116 -17.57 2.37 8.30
CA LEU A 116 -17.27 2.94 6.99
C LEU A 116 -17.81 2.09 5.84
N THR A 117 -17.73 0.77 5.98
CA THR A 117 -18.26 -0.19 5.01
C THR A 117 -19.78 -0.10 4.92
N ALA A 118 -20.47 -0.06 6.08
CA ALA A 118 -21.93 0.11 6.14
C ALA A 118 -22.39 1.45 5.55
N GLN A 119 -21.55 2.50 5.62
CA GLN A 119 -21.80 3.80 4.99
C GLN A 119 -21.46 3.82 3.48
N GLY A 120 -20.96 2.71 2.91
CA GLY A 120 -20.54 2.63 1.51
C GLY A 120 -19.26 3.43 1.18
N LYS A 121 -18.53 3.90 2.21
CA LYS A 121 -17.29 4.67 2.05
C LYS A 121 -16.07 3.80 1.80
N VAL A 122 -16.15 2.52 2.16
CA VAL A 122 -15.14 1.50 1.89
C VAL A 122 -15.84 0.34 1.21
N ILE A 123 -15.33 -0.06 0.04
CA ILE A 123 -15.87 -1.15 -0.77
C ILE A 123 -14.74 -2.15 -0.98
N LEU A 124 -15.01 -3.43 -0.69
CA LEU A 124 -14.06 -4.49 -0.96
C LEU A 124 -14.23 -4.98 -2.40
N HIS A 125 -13.13 -5.06 -3.13
CA HIS A 125 -13.09 -5.77 -4.42
C HIS A 125 -12.69 -7.22 -4.15
N THR A 126 -13.61 -8.14 -4.46
CA THR A 126 -13.48 -9.54 -4.07
C THR A 126 -13.74 -10.46 -5.26
N VAL A 127 -13.13 -11.64 -5.21
CA VAL A 127 -13.38 -12.74 -6.14
C VAL A 127 -13.72 -13.96 -5.32
N THR A 128 -14.87 -14.57 -5.60
CA THR A 128 -15.33 -15.75 -4.87
C THR A 128 -14.86 -17.03 -5.54
N TYR A 129 -14.42 -17.99 -4.74
CA TYR A 129 -14.03 -19.33 -5.14
C TYR A 129 -14.82 -20.36 -4.31
N PRO A 130 -15.29 -21.47 -4.89
CA PRO A 130 -15.76 -22.61 -4.10
C PRO A 130 -14.69 -23.08 -3.11
N LEU A 131 -15.09 -23.62 -1.95
CA LEU A 131 -14.16 -24.07 -0.92
C LEU A 131 -13.20 -25.16 -1.43
N ASP A 132 -13.67 -26.06 -2.30
CA ASP A 132 -12.86 -27.11 -2.92
C ASP A 132 -11.88 -26.57 -3.98
N ALA A 133 -12.07 -25.35 -4.47
CA ALA A 133 -11.18 -24.66 -5.41
C ALA A 133 -10.05 -23.86 -4.70
N THR A 134 -9.69 -24.25 -3.47
CA THR A 134 -8.65 -23.56 -2.68
C THR A 134 -7.30 -23.47 -3.41
N LEU A 135 -6.88 -24.53 -4.11
CA LEU A 135 -5.61 -24.53 -4.85
C LEU A 135 -5.62 -23.53 -6.02
N ASP A 136 -6.74 -23.43 -6.72
CA ASP A 136 -6.89 -22.47 -7.82
C ASP A 136 -6.82 -21.03 -7.31
N ALA A 137 -7.44 -20.75 -6.17
CA ALA A 137 -7.37 -19.45 -5.51
C ALA A 137 -5.92 -19.09 -5.11
N ILE A 138 -5.16 -20.06 -4.57
CA ILE A 138 -3.75 -19.87 -4.20
C ILE A 138 -2.88 -19.64 -5.44
N HIS A 139 -3.04 -20.44 -6.51
CA HIS A 139 -2.28 -20.23 -7.75
C HIS A 139 -2.61 -18.90 -8.43
N ALA A 140 -3.88 -18.46 -8.37
CA ALA A 140 -4.28 -17.15 -8.88
C ALA A 140 -3.62 -16.01 -8.09
N LEU A 141 -3.49 -16.15 -6.77
CA LEU A 141 -2.78 -15.19 -5.92
C LEU A 141 -1.29 -15.15 -6.24
N ASP A 142 -0.63 -16.30 -6.28
CA ASP A 142 0.82 -16.42 -6.55
C ASP A 142 1.20 -15.86 -7.93
N SER A 143 0.40 -16.16 -8.95
CA SER A 143 0.60 -15.63 -10.30
C SER A 143 0.16 -14.17 -10.50
N GLY A 144 -0.34 -13.51 -9.46
CA GLY A 144 -0.80 -12.12 -9.51
C GLY A 144 -2.08 -11.89 -10.33
N LYS A 145 -2.78 -12.96 -10.72
CA LYS A 145 -4.04 -12.93 -11.49
C LYS A 145 -5.24 -12.61 -10.61
N LEU A 146 -5.16 -12.87 -9.31
CA LEU A 146 -6.20 -12.50 -8.36
C LEU A 146 -6.19 -10.98 -8.14
N ARG A 147 -7.28 -10.31 -8.51
CA ARG A 147 -7.49 -8.88 -8.24
C ARG A 147 -8.35 -8.71 -6.98
N GLY A 148 -7.87 -7.91 -6.04
CA GLY A 148 -8.55 -7.70 -4.76
C GLY A 148 -8.35 -8.89 -3.81
N ARG A 149 -9.44 -9.39 -3.21
CA ARG A 149 -9.38 -10.46 -2.19
C ARG A 149 -10.15 -11.71 -2.63
N GLY A 150 -9.46 -12.85 -2.62
CA GLY A 150 -10.08 -14.17 -2.77
C GLY A 150 -10.90 -14.54 -1.54
N ILE A 151 -12.15 -14.94 -1.73
CA ILE A 151 -13.05 -15.41 -0.66
C ILE A 151 -13.50 -16.83 -1.02
N LEU A 152 -13.21 -17.78 -0.14
CA LEU A 152 -13.72 -19.15 -0.25
C LEU A 152 -15.15 -19.21 0.30
N ILE A 153 -16.05 -19.81 -0.46
CA ILE A 153 -17.45 -20.01 -0.08
C ILE A 153 -17.76 -21.51 0.05
N PRO A 154 -18.49 -21.95 1.09
CA PRO A 154 -18.89 -23.34 1.28
C PRO A 154 -19.76 -23.91 0.17
#